data_AF-A0A3D2H974-F1
#
_entry.id   AF-A0A3D2H974-F1
#
_cell.length_a   1.000
_cell.length_b   1.000
_cell.length_c   1.000
_cell.angle_alpha   90.00
_cell.angle_beta   90.00
_cell.angle_gamma   90.00
#
_symmetry.space_group_name_H-M   'P 1'
#
loop_
_entity.id
_entity.type
_entity.pdbx_description
1 polymer ?
#
loop_
_entity_poly.entity_id
_entity_poly.type
_entity_poly.pdbx_seq_one_letter_code
_entity_poly.pdbx_strand_id
1 'polypeptide(L)'
;MSGLCDQITTEREARRKRDQEIVAAWDVGQSYAAIGRAFQMSGDNAKDRIERFHQNKRMHESIDPFVKLTPRTLRLLRGEELTTVEKVVEVYRRNELFSIRNFGTKSLREIETWFPVKPAKSQ
;
A
#
# COMPACT_ATOMS: atom_id res chain seq x y z
N MET A 1 -28.46 4.33 1.00
CA MET A 1 -27.16 3.77 0.53
C MET A 1 -25.99 4.75 0.66
N SER A 2 -26.18 6.10 0.67
CA SER A 2 -25.04 7.04 0.85
C SER A 2 -24.51 7.09 2.29
N GLY A 3 -25.39 7.06 3.30
CA GLY A 3 -24.99 7.24 4.70
C GLY A 3 -24.00 6.22 5.29
N LEU A 4 -23.95 4.98 4.76
CA LEU A 4 -22.97 3.97 5.18
C LEU A 4 -21.57 4.23 4.62
N CYS A 5 -21.47 4.70 3.36
CA CYS A 5 -20.20 5.05 2.75
C CYS A 5 -19.57 6.27 3.43
N ASP A 6 -20.41 7.23 3.83
CA ASP A 6 -19.99 8.44 4.53
C ASP A 6 -19.44 8.09 5.92
N GLN A 7 -20.14 7.24 6.69
CA GLN A 7 -19.69 6.75 7.99
C GLN A 7 -18.35 5.99 7.90
N ILE A 8 -18.21 5.09 6.92
CA ILE A 8 -16.95 4.34 6.70
C ILE A 8 -15.79 5.30 6.39
N THR A 9 -16.05 6.36 5.64
CA THR A 9 -15.02 7.35 5.28
C THR A 9 -14.59 8.15 6.50
N THR A 10 -15.54 8.65 7.29
CA THR A 10 -15.26 9.38 8.53
C THR A 10 -14.48 8.53 9.53
N GLU A 11 -14.85 7.26 9.71
CA GLU A 11 -14.11 6.36 10.60
C GLU A 11 -12.68 6.12 10.13
N ARG A 12 -12.46 6.00 8.82
CA ARG A 12 -11.11 5.82 8.24
C ARG A 12 -10.25 7.06 8.47
N GLU A 13 -10.82 8.25 8.29
CA GLU A 13 -10.12 9.51 8.53
C GLU A 13 -9.76 9.67 10.01
N ALA A 14 -10.69 9.38 10.92
CA ALA A 14 -10.43 9.42 12.35
C ALA A 14 -9.31 8.45 12.76
N ARG A 15 -9.27 7.24 12.18
CA ARG A 15 -8.18 6.28 12.40
C ARG A 15 -6.85 6.80 11.87
N ARG A 16 -6.83 7.39 10.67
CA ARG A 16 -5.61 7.99 10.10
C ARG A 16 -5.06 9.12 10.96
N LYS A 17 -5.93 10.02 11.42
CA LYS A 17 -5.55 11.11 12.32
C LYS A 17 -4.96 10.58 13.62
N ARG A 18 -5.58 9.56 14.21
CA ARG A 18 -5.06 8.90 15.42
C ARG A 18 -3.69 8.28 15.19
N ASP A 19 -3.49 7.58 14.07
CA ASP A 19 -2.19 6.97 13.76
C ASP A 19 -1.10 8.05 13.55
N GLN A 20 -1.45 9.21 12.98
CA GLN A 20 -0.53 10.35 12.90
C GLN A 20 -0.16 10.91 14.28
N GLU A 21 -1.12 11.04 15.19
CA GLU A 21 -0.87 11.49 16.58
C GLU A 21 0.01 10.49 17.35
N ILE A 22 -0.22 9.18 17.17
CA ILE A 22 0.60 8.11 17.74
C ILE A 22 2.06 8.21 17.26
N VAL A 23 2.26 8.45 15.96
CA VAL A 23 3.61 8.58 15.39
C VAL A 23 4.28 9.87 15.86
N ALA A 24 3.56 11.00 15.90
CA ALA A 24 4.10 12.25 16.42
C ALA A 24 4.54 12.13 17.88
N ALA A 25 3.80 11.39 18.72
CA ALA A 25 4.18 11.11 20.09
C ALA A 25 5.48 10.29 20.19
N TRP A 26 5.68 9.33 19.27
CA TRP A 26 6.92 8.58 19.17
C TRP A 26 8.09 9.42 18.68
N ASP A 27 7.87 10.27 17.66
CA ASP A 27 8.89 11.16 17.09
C ASP A 27 9.45 12.15 18.13
N VAL A 28 8.64 12.57 19.12
CA VAL A 28 9.09 13.41 20.25
C VAL A 28 9.68 12.61 21.42
N GLY A 29 9.91 11.30 21.25
CA GLY A 29 10.64 10.45 22.19
C GLY A 29 9.79 9.70 23.22
N GLN A 30 8.47 9.62 23.08
CA GLN A 30 7.66 8.82 24.01
C GLN A 30 7.89 7.32 23.81
N SER A 31 7.97 6.58 24.91
CA SER A 31 8.05 5.11 24.86
C SER A 31 6.74 4.47 24.38
N TYR A 32 6.82 3.29 23.76
CA TYR A 32 5.64 2.54 23.33
C TYR A 32 4.62 2.30 24.45
N ALA A 33 5.09 2.04 25.68
CA ALA A 33 4.22 1.86 26.83
C ALA A 33 3.48 3.15 27.23
N ALA A 34 4.14 4.32 27.14
CA ALA A 34 3.51 5.60 27.41
C ALA A 34 2.45 5.96 26.36
N ILE A 35 2.78 5.76 25.09
CA ILE A 35 1.85 5.92 23.97
C ILE A 35 0.67 4.96 24.11
N GLY A 36 0.92 3.69 24.42
CA GLY A 36 -0.11 2.69 24.67
C GLY A 36 -1.11 3.15 25.73
N ARG A 37 -0.62 3.65 26.87
CA ARG A 37 -1.49 4.22 27.92
C ARG A 37 -2.30 5.42 27.43
N ALA A 38 -1.66 6.37 26.72
CA ALA A 38 -2.32 7.59 26.23
C ALA A 38 -3.46 7.28 25.25
N PHE A 39 -3.32 6.24 24.42
CA PHE A 39 -4.30 5.85 23.41
C PHE A 39 -5.12 4.59 23.79
N GLN A 40 -5.10 4.19 25.07
CA GLN A 40 -5.86 3.04 25.59
C GLN A 40 -5.60 1.73 24.82
N MET A 41 -4.34 1.43 24.53
CA MET A 41 -3.89 0.23 23.86
C MET A 41 -2.61 -0.35 24.48
N SER A 42 -2.21 -1.56 24.09
CA SER A 42 -0.93 -2.13 24.51
C SER A 42 0.25 -1.40 23.86
N GLY A 43 1.42 -1.45 24.50
CA GLY A 43 2.65 -0.93 23.92
C GLY A 43 3.01 -1.63 22.61
N ASP A 44 2.80 -2.94 22.52
CA ASP A 44 3.03 -3.70 21.28
C ASP A 44 2.12 -3.24 20.13
N ASN A 45 0.84 -2.95 20.41
CA ASN A 45 -0.06 -2.42 19.39
C ASN A 45 0.38 -1.01 18.93
N ALA A 46 0.88 -0.17 19.84
CA ALA A 46 1.45 1.12 19.49
C ALA A 46 2.67 0.97 18.57
N LYS A 47 3.59 0.05 18.91
CA LYS A 47 4.75 -0.31 18.06
C LYS A 47 4.31 -0.76 16.67
N ASP A 48 3.38 -1.72 16.60
CA ASP A 48 2.86 -2.24 15.32
C ASP A 48 2.21 -1.15 14.45
N ARG A 49 1.53 -0.17 15.06
CA ARG A 49 0.94 0.97 14.34
C ARG A 49 2.02 1.89 13.77
N ILE A 50 3.03 2.22 14.57
CA ILE A 50 4.16 3.07 14.15
C ILE A 50 4.93 2.40 13.01
N GLU A 51 5.26 1.12 13.14
CA GLU A 51 5.95 0.36 12.10
C GLU A 51 5.16 0.32 10.79
N ARG A 52 3.84 0.06 10.87
CA ARG A 52 2.95 0.10 9.70
C ARG A 52 2.88 1.48 9.07
N PHE A 53 2.85 2.55 9.86
CA PHE A 53 2.86 3.91 9.34
C PHE A 53 4.12 4.19 8.52
N HIS A 54 5.31 3.90 9.08
CA HIS A 54 6.57 4.10 8.36
C HIS A 54 6.71 3.16 7.15
N GLN A 55 6.22 1.93 7.22
CA GLN A 55 6.18 1.04 6.08
C GLN A 55 5.30 1.61 4.96
N ASN A 56 4.09 2.06 5.28
CA ASN A 56 3.19 2.68 4.31
C ASN A 56 3.78 3.95 3.69
N LYS A 57 4.43 4.79 4.51
CA LYS A 57 5.14 5.98 4.04
C LYS A 57 6.24 5.60 3.04
N ARG A 58 7.12 4.65 3.40
CA ARG A 58 8.16 4.13 2.50
C ARG A 58 7.60 3.55 1.20
N MET A 59 6.51 2.78 1.26
CA MET A 59 5.86 2.25 0.06
C MET A 59 5.31 3.36 -0.83
N HIS A 60 4.71 4.40 -0.25
CA HIS A 60 4.14 5.51 -1.01
C HIS A 60 5.23 6.34 -1.71
N GLU A 61 6.32 6.64 -0.99
CA GLU A 61 7.47 7.40 -1.47
C GLU A 61 8.37 6.61 -2.45
N SER A 62 8.29 5.28 -2.43
CA SER A 62 9.05 4.43 -3.35
C SER A 62 8.72 4.74 -4.82
N ILE A 63 9.76 4.90 -5.63
CA ILE A 63 9.64 4.94 -7.10
C ILE A 63 9.53 3.54 -7.70
N ASP A 64 9.98 2.52 -6.98
CA ASP A 64 9.85 1.12 -7.40
C ASP A 64 8.38 0.68 -7.28
N PRO A 65 7.71 0.35 -8.40
CA PRO A 65 6.31 -0.05 -8.38
C PRO A 65 6.09 -1.44 -7.76
N PHE A 66 7.11 -2.32 -7.73
CA PHE A 66 7.00 -3.65 -7.13
C PHE A 66 6.75 -3.58 -5.62
N VAL A 67 7.28 -2.56 -4.94
CA VAL A 67 7.06 -2.30 -3.51
C VAL A 67 5.59 -1.97 -3.20
N LYS A 68 4.84 -1.50 -4.19
CA LYS A 68 3.42 -1.10 -4.04
C LYS A 68 2.43 -2.24 -4.33
N LEU A 69 2.93 -3.38 -4.81
CA LEU A 69 2.12 -4.55 -5.13
C LEU A 69 1.73 -5.33 -3.88
N THR A 70 0.56 -5.95 -3.95
CA THR A 70 0.20 -6.96 -2.97
C THR A 70 1.13 -8.17 -3.08
N PRO A 71 1.41 -8.90 -1.98
CA PRO A 71 2.25 -10.10 -2.03
C PRO A 71 1.76 -11.14 -3.03
N ARG A 72 0.45 -11.19 -3.29
CA ARG A 72 -0.14 -12.08 -4.30
C ARG A 72 0.30 -11.68 -5.71
N THR A 73 0.08 -10.43 -6.10
CA THR A 73 0.43 -9.94 -7.44
C THR A 73 1.94 -10.07 -7.67
N LEU A 74 2.76 -9.72 -6.68
CA LEU A 74 4.20 -9.88 -6.75
C LEU A 74 4.64 -11.34 -6.96
N ARG A 75 4.00 -12.31 -6.27
CA ARG A 75 4.27 -13.74 -6.48
C ARG A 75 3.91 -14.21 -7.88
N LEU A 76 2.80 -13.74 -8.46
CA LEU A 76 2.41 -14.09 -9.81
C LEU A 76 3.42 -13.60 -10.84
N LEU A 77 3.85 -12.33 -10.73
CA LEU A 77 4.87 -11.77 -11.62
C LEU A 77 6.21 -12.52 -11.52
N ARG A 78 6.65 -12.83 -10.30
CA ARG A 78 7.91 -13.59 -10.08
C ARG A 78 7.83 -15.02 -10.62
N GLY A 79 6.68 -15.66 -10.55
CA GLY A 79 6.47 -17.00 -11.10
C GLY A 79 6.64 -17.06 -12.62
N GLU A 80 6.50 -15.92 -13.30
CA GLU A 80 6.65 -15.75 -14.75
C GLU A 80 7.94 -14.99 -15.11
N GLU A 81 8.88 -14.88 -14.15
CA GLU A 81 10.16 -14.16 -14.32
C GLU A 81 10.03 -12.68 -14.72
N LEU A 82 8.88 -12.07 -14.43
CA LEU A 82 8.59 -10.65 -14.64
C LEU A 82 9.12 -9.81 -13.48
N THR A 83 10.45 -9.76 -13.36
CA THR A 83 11.16 -9.12 -12.24
C THR A 83 11.63 -7.69 -12.52
N THR A 84 11.40 -7.17 -13.73
CA THR A 84 11.75 -5.80 -14.11
C THR A 84 10.53 -5.03 -14.59
N VAL A 85 10.57 -3.71 -14.45
CA VAL A 85 9.46 -2.84 -14.84
C VAL A 85 9.18 -2.96 -16.34
N GLU A 86 10.23 -3.04 -17.14
CA GLU A 86 10.18 -3.11 -18.60
C GLU A 86 9.44 -4.37 -19.06
N LYS A 87 9.80 -5.54 -18.50
CA LYS A 87 9.15 -6.82 -18.83
C LYS A 87 7.67 -6.80 -18.49
N VAL A 88 7.32 -6.29 -17.31
CA VAL A 88 5.91 -6.19 -16.89
C VAL A 88 5.12 -5.28 -17.82
N VAL A 89 5.68 -4.12 -18.19
CA VAL A 89 5.04 -3.16 -19.10
C VAL A 89 4.90 -3.73 -20.52
N GLU A 90 5.90 -4.47 -21.02
CA GLU A 90 5.86 -5.13 -22.32
C GLU A 90 4.73 -6.17 -22.37
N VAL A 91 4.68 -7.08 -21.40
CA VAL A 91 3.65 -8.12 -21.28
C VAL A 91 2.26 -7.50 -21.07
N TYR A 92 2.15 -6.43 -20.28
CA TYR A 92 0.92 -5.66 -20.15
C TYR A 92 0.44 -5.12 -21.50
N ARG A 93 1.31 -4.47 -22.27
CA ARG A 93 0.97 -3.87 -23.57
C ARG A 93 0.55 -4.89 -24.62
N ARG A 94 1.05 -6.13 -24.52
CA ARG A 94 0.63 -7.26 -25.35
C ARG A 94 -0.67 -7.92 -24.87
N ASN A 95 -1.26 -7.45 -23.77
CA ASN A 95 -2.41 -8.07 -23.09
C ASN A 95 -2.15 -9.51 -22.61
N GLU A 96 -0.89 -9.87 -22.38
CA GLU A 96 -0.47 -11.23 -22.03
C GLU A 96 -0.51 -11.52 -20.52
N LEU A 97 -0.70 -10.50 -19.68
CA LEU A 97 -0.83 -10.70 -18.22
C LEU A 97 -1.99 -11.60 -17.84
N PHE A 98 -3.07 -11.63 -18.62
CA PHE A 98 -4.21 -12.52 -18.37
C PHE A 98 -3.91 -13.99 -18.70
N SER A 99 -2.85 -14.27 -19.45
CA SER A 99 -2.38 -15.63 -19.71
C SER A 99 -1.75 -16.25 -18.47
N ILE A 100 -1.31 -15.42 -17.50
CA ILE A 100 -0.76 -15.88 -16.23
C ILE A 100 -1.88 -16.50 -15.40
N ARG A 101 -1.67 -17.74 -14.94
CA ARG A 101 -2.67 -18.46 -14.16
C ARG A 101 -3.04 -17.69 -12.88
N ASN A 102 -4.33 -17.48 -12.66
CA ASN A 102 -4.89 -16.75 -11.52
C ASN A 102 -4.59 -15.24 -11.48
N PHE A 103 -4.16 -14.66 -12.60
CA PHE A 103 -3.97 -13.23 -12.76
C PHE A 103 -5.30 -12.56 -13.11
N GLY A 104 -5.98 -12.06 -12.07
CA GLY A 104 -7.30 -11.46 -12.21
C GLY A 104 -7.28 -9.93 -12.30
N THR A 105 -8.47 -9.35 -12.44
CA THR A 105 -8.68 -7.89 -12.55
C THR A 105 -8.08 -7.09 -11.40
N LYS A 106 -8.02 -7.65 -10.18
CA LYS A 106 -7.38 -6.96 -9.03
C LYS A 106 -5.88 -6.75 -9.27
N SER A 107 -5.18 -7.81 -9.68
CA SER A 107 -3.75 -7.74 -10.00
C SER A 107 -3.49 -6.83 -11.19
N LEU A 108 -4.34 -6.89 -12.23
CA LEU A 108 -4.23 -5.97 -13.37
C LEU A 108 -4.35 -4.50 -12.95
N ARG A 109 -5.35 -4.16 -12.12
CA ARG A 109 -5.51 -2.78 -11.61
C ARG A 109 -4.31 -2.31 -10.81
N GLU A 110 -3.64 -3.20 -10.06
CA GLU A 110 -2.40 -2.85 -9.37
C GLU A 110 -1.29 -2.47 -10.38
N ILE A 111 -1.16 -3.21 -11.49
CA ILE A 111 -0.23 -2.87 -12.57
C ILE A 111 -0.59 -1.50 -13.18
N GLU A 112 -1.85 -1.29 -13.54
CA GLU A 112 -2.33 -0.02 -14.13
C GLU A 112 -2.12 1.19 -13.21
N THR A 113 -2.17 0.98 -11.90
CA THR A 113 -2.05 2.04 -10.90
C THR A 113 -0.59 2.41 -10.66
N TRP A 114 0.31 1.43 -10.62
CA TRP A 114 1.67 1.63 -10.15
C TRP A 114 2.74 1.61 -11.24
N PHE A 115 2.52 0.87 -12.33
CA PHE A 115 3.51 0.75 -13.40
C PHE A 115 3.29 1.84 -14.45
N PRO A 116 4.36 2.26 -15.16
CA PRO A 116 4.28 3.26 -16.23
C PRO A 116 3.71 2.66 -17.53
N VAL A 117 2.50 2.09 -17.46
CA VAL A 117 1.83 1.42 -18.59
C VAL A 117 1.10 2.40 -19.50
N LYS A 118 0.70 3.57 -18.98
CA LYS A 118 0.13 4.64 -19.80
C LYS A 118 1.27 5.34 -20.55
N PRO A 119 1.11 5.67 -21.84
CA PRO A 119 2.04 6.57 -22.50
C PRO A 119 2.07 7.88 -21.70
N ALA A 120 3.27 8.42 -21.44
CA ALA A 120 3.40 9.79 -20.97
C ALA A 120 2.52 10.64 -21.89
N LYS A 121 1.55 11.37 -21.33
CA LYS A 121 0.68 12.22 -22.13
C LYS A 121 1.58 13.01 -23.09
N SER A 122 1.42 12.81 -24.39
CA SER A 122 2.00 13.70 -25.38
C SER A 122 1.53 15.11 -25.01
N GLN A 123 2.46 15.95 -24.58
CA GLN A 123 2.26 17.38 -24.52
C GLN A 123 2.18 17.92 -25.95
#